data_AF-A0A0M1JFR4-F1
#
_entry.id   AF-A0A0M1JFR4-F1
#
_cell.length_a   1.000
_cell.length_b   1.000
_cell.length_c   1.000
_cell.angle_alpha   90.00
_cell.angle_beta   90.00
_cell.angle_gamma   90.00
#
_symmetry.space_group_name_H-M   'P 1'
#
loop_
_entity.id
_entity.type
_entity.pdbx_description
1 polymer ?
#
loop_
_entity_poly.entity_id
_entity_poly.type
_entity_poly.pdbx_seq_one_letter_code
_entity_poly.pdbx_strand_id
1 'polypeptide(L)'
;MRKALHYGILEQIPGGKCEVYVLDDNTSVLSEQGVIDLLGIDSLQLLALKTFLPKELLPFLPPNFQLKSILVKVTAAKSPNKGNKINVYKAKDVEALMFAYARAFGGLRTH
;
A
#
# COMPACT_ATOMS: atom_id res chain seq x y z
N MET A 1 6.65 -6.80 18.23
CA MET A 1 6.91 -6.54 16.79
C MET A 1 6.08 -7.53 15.99
N ARG A 2 5.28 -7.06 15.03
CA ARG A 2 4.38 -7.91 14.25
C ARG A 2 5.14 -8.81 13.27
N LYS A 3 4.57 -9.96 12.95
CA LYS A 3 5.13 -10.94 12.02
C LYS A 3 4.31 -11.03 10.75
N ALA A 4 4.98 -11.09 9.60
CA ALA A 4 4.34 -11.42 8.33
C ALA A 4 4.40 -12.94 8.11
N LEU A 5 3.26 -13.61 8.25
CA LEU A 5 3.13 -15.07 8.27
C LEU A 5 2.95 -15.65 6.87
N HIS A 6 2.13 -14.98 6.05
CA HIS A 6 1.86 -15.39 4.68
C HIS A 6 2.45 -14.39 3.70
N TYR A 7 2.82 -14.88 2.53
CA TYR A 7 3.37 -14.12 1.42
C TYR A 7 2.68 -14.56 0.14
N GLY A 8 2.40 -13.59 -0.72
CA GLY A 8 1.87 -13.80 -2.05
C GLY A 8 2.31 -12.70 -3.01
N ILE A 9 2.06 -12.92 -4.28
CA ILE A 9 2.17 -11.91 -5.33
C ILE A 9 0.76 -11.71 -5.86
N LEU A 10 0.29 -10.47 -5.85
CA LEU A 10 -1.01 -10.09 -6.36
C LEU A 10 -0.84 -9.39 -7.70
N GLU A 11 -1.48 -9.90 -8.74
CA GLU A 11 -1.52 -9.24 -10.05
C GLU A 11 -2.80 -8.40 -10.12
N GLN A 12 -2.65 -7.10 -9.85
CA GLN A 12 -3.79 -6.18 -9.73
C GLN A 12 -4.06 -5.41 -11.03
N ILE A 13 -3.01 -5.25 -11.85
CA ILE A 13 -3.04 -4.76 -13.24
C ILE A 13 -2.21 -5.73 -14.10
N PRO A 14 -2.51 -5.91 -15.40
CA PRO A 14 -1.71 -6.79 -16.26
C PRO A 14 -0.22 -6.42 -16.19
N GLY A 15 0.61 -7.35 -15.73
CA GLY A 15 2.06 -7.13 -15.57
C GLY A 15 2.51 -6.42 -14.29
N GLY A 16 1.59 -5.88 -13.48
CA GLY A 16 1.90 -5.27 -12.17
C GLY A 16 1.86 -6.32 -11.07
N LYS A 17 3.05 -6.81 -10.66
CA LYS A 17 3.21 -7.78 -9.58
C LYS A 17 3.39 -7.04 -8.26
N CYS A 18 2.39 -7.09 -7.39
CA CYS A 18 2.45 -6.49 -6.06
C CYS A 18 2.81 -7.56 -5.00
N GLU A 19 3.91 -7.36 -4.27
CA GLU A 19 4.23 -8.23 -3.13
C GLU A 19 3.30 -7.94 -1.94
N VAL A 20 2.57 -8.96 -1.50
CA VAL A 20 1.60 -8.87 -0.41
C VAL A 20 1.91 -9.85 0.71
N TYR A 21 1.53 -9.47 1.92
CA TYR A 21 1.68 -10.28 3.12
C TYR A 21 0.41 -10.26 3.96
N VAL A 22 0.22 -11.31 4.75
CA VAL A 22 -0.78 -11.32 5.84
C VAL A 22 -0.02 -11.41 7.15
N LEU A 23 -0.33 -10.47 8.06
CA LEU A 23 0.26 -10.39 9.38
C LEU A 23 -0.34 -11.40 10.36
N ASP A 24 0.29 -11.53 11.52
CA ASP A 24 -0.17 -12.37 12.64
C ASP A 24 -1.53 -11.97 13.24
N ASP A 25 -1.99 -10.75 13.00
CA ASP A 25 -3.32 -10.25 13.37
C ASP A 25 -4.34 -10.32 12.21
N ASN A 26 -4.04 -11.12 11.17
CA ASN A 26 -4.81 -11.23 9.93
C ASN A 26 -4.93 -9.92 9.12
N THR A 27 -4.12 -8.90 9.40
CA THR A 27 -4.07 -7.70 8.58
C THR A 27 -3.35 -7.99 7.25
N SER A 28 -4.03 -7.71 6.13
CA SER A 28 -3.43 -7.70 4.79
C SER A 28 -2.61 -6.43 4.55
N VAL A 29 -1.39 -6.59 4.07
CA VAL A 29 -0.45 -5.50 3.85
C VAL A 29 0.33 -5.68 2.55
N LEU A 30 0.81 -4.57 1.98
CA LEU A 30 1.69 -4.54 0.82
C LEU A 30 3.11 -4.21 1.28
N SER A 31 4.14 -4.75 0.63
CA SER A 31 5.51 -4.24 0.82
C SER A 31 5.63 -2.82 0.27
N GLU A 32 6.69 -2.11 0.65
CA GLU A 32 7.01 -0.80 0.06
C GLU A 32 7.11 -0.87 -1.47
N GLN A 33 7.83 -1.87 -1.98
CA GLN A 33 7.92 -2.12 -3.42
C GLN A 33 6.55 -2.43 -4.02
N GLY A 34 5.72 -3.24 -3.33
CA GLY A 34 4.37 -3.53 -3.77
C GLY A 34 3.48 -2.29 -3.90
N VAL A 35 3.65 -1.28 -3.04
CA VAL A 35 2.93 0.00 -3.15
C VAL A 35 3.45 0.84 -4.31
N ILE A 36 4.77 0.91 -4.49
CA ILE A 36 5.43 1.60 -5.60
C ILE A 36 4.92 1.04 -6.93
N ASP A 37 4.97 -0.28 -7.09
CA ASP A 37 4.54 -0.98 -8.31
C ASP A 37 3.03 -0.81 -8.56
N LEU A 38 2.22 -0.86 -7.50
CA LEU A 38 0.76 -0.72 -7.61
C LEU A 38 0.33 0.69 -8.00
N LEU A 39 0.95 1.71 -7.41
CA LEU A 39 0.61 3.11 -7.68
C LEU A 39 1.32 3.65 -8.92
N GLY A 40 2.32 2.94 -9.46
CA GLY A 40 3.14 3.41 -10.58
C GLY A 40 3.96 4.65 -10.23
N ILE A 41 4.44 4.73 -8.99
CA ILE A 41 5.20 5.86 -8.44
C ILE A 41 6.62 5.42 -8.09
N ASP A 42 7.50 6.37 -7.74
CA ASP A 42 8.83 6.08 -7.18
C ASP A 42 8.89 6.19 -5.64
N SER A 43 10.03 5.81 -5.05
CA SER A 43 10.22 5.85 -3.59
C SER A 43 10.16 7.28 -2.99
N LEU A 44 10.55 8.30 -3.75
CA LEU A 44 10.47 9.70 -3.29
C LEU A 44 9.03 10.19 -3.29
N GLN A 45 8.25 9.81 -4.31
CA GLN A 45 6.81 10.08 -4.37
C GLN A 45 6.05 9.37 -3.25
N LEU A 46 6.40 8.11 -2.95
CA LEU A 46 5.82 7.41 -1.79
C LEU A 46 6.18 8.12 -0.47
N LEU A 47 7.42 8.57 -0.31
CA LEU A 47 7.84 9.35 0.86
C LEU A 47 7.08 10.68 0.98
N ALA A 48 6.84 11.35 -0.15
CA ALA A 48 6.04 12.56 -0.20
C ALA A 48 4.61 12.30 0.28
N LEU A 49 3.95 11.24 -0.20
CA LEU A 49 2.60 10.85 0.21
C LEU A 49 2.46 10.53 1.71
N LYS A 50 3.53 10.04 2.34
CA LYS A 50 3.57 9.82 3.81
C LYS A 50 3.59 11.11 4.60
N THR A 51 4.10 12.19 4.01
CA THR A 51 4.33 13.47 4.67
C THR A 51 3.24 14.48 4.35
N PHE A 52 2.77 14.48 3.11
CA PHE A 52 1.81 15.43 2.58
C PHE A 52 0.87 14.75 1.57
N LEU A 53 -0.43 14.88 1.82
CA LEU A 53 -1.46 14.45 0.89
C LEU A 53 -1.90 15.65 0.04
N PRO A 54 -1.97 15.52 -1.29
CA PRO A 54 -2.55 16.54 -2.14
C PRO A 54 -3.94 16.95 -1.65
N LYS A 55 -4.21 18.26 -1.62
CA LYS A 55 -5.47 18.80 -1.07
C LYS A 55 -6.69 18.30 -1.84
N GLU A 56 -6.51 18.01 -3.11
CA GLU A 56 -7.48 17.48 -4.05
C GLU A 56 -7.99 16.09 -3.65
N LEU A 57 -7.20 15.32 -2.90
CA LEU A 57 -7.58 13.98 -2.44
C LEU A 57 -8.37 14.01 -1.13
N LEU A 58 -8.19 15.05 -0.30
CA LEU A 58 -8.74 15.13 1.04
C LEU A 58 -10.27 14.91 1.11
N PRO A 59 -11.10 15.42 0.17
CA PRO A 59 -12.54 15.17 0.18
C PRO A 59 -12.93 13.70 0.01
N PHE A 60 -12.04 12.86 -0.54
CA PHE A 60 -12.31 11.47 -0.87
C PHE A 60 -11.62 10.49 0.09
N LEU A 61 -10.84 11.00 1.04
CA LEU A 61 -10.12 10.21 2.04
C LEU A 61 -10.86 10.19 3.38
N PRO A 62 -10.69 9.14 4.19
CA PRO A 62 -11.18 9.13 5.57
C PRO A 62 -10.68 10.35 6.37
N PRO A 63 -11.46 10.85 7.35
CA PRO A 63 -10.98 11.89 8.25
C PRO A 63 -9.67 11.50 8.92
N ASN A 64 -8.70 12.43 8.95
CA ASN A 64 -7.36 12.22 9.50
C ASN A 64 -6.57 11.08 8.83
N PHE A 65 -6.85 10.77 7.57
CA PHE A 65 -6.12 9.75 6.81
C PHE A 65 -4.62 10.07 6.77
N GLN A 66 -3.81 9.04 7.00
CA GLN A 66 -2.35 9.09 6.90
C GLN A 66 -1.86 7.74 6.37
N LEU A 67 -1.01 7.76 5.35
CA LEU A 67 -0.37 6.56 4.85
C LEU A 67 0.79 6.16 5.79
N LYS A 68 0.52 5.24 6.73
CA LYS A 68 1.50 4.81 7.73
C LYS A 68 2.13 3.47 7.36
N SER A 69 3.46 3.44 7.39
CA SER A 69 4.21 2.18 7.33
C SER A 69 4.31 1.52 8.70
N ILE A 70 4.29 0.19 8.71
CA ILE A 70 4.52 -0.64 9.89
C ILE A 70 5.79 -1.43 9.64
N LEU A 71 6.71 -1.45 10.61
CA LEU A 71 7.89 -2.32 10.54
C LEU A 71 7.50 -3.73 11.03
N VAL A 72 7.66 -4.73 10.18
CA VAL A 72 7.30 -6.13 10.47
C VAL A 72 8.47 -7.07 10.21
N LYS A 73 8.55 -8.16 10.97
CA LYS A 73 9.52 -9.25 10.70
C LYS A 73 8.87 -10.29 9.79
N VAL A 74 9.52 -10.59 8.66
CA VAL A 74 9.00 -11.58 7.72
C VAL A 74 9.36 -12.98 8.18
N THR A 75 8.33 -13.80 8.40
CA THR A 75 8.47 -15.23 8.73
C THR A 75 7.95 -16.15 7.63
N ALA A 76 7.22 -15.61 6.66
CA ALA A 76 6.71 -16.34 5.51
C ALA A 76 7.83 -17.06 4.75
N ALA A 77 7.73 -18.39 4.66
CA ALA A 77 8.84 -19.23 4.17
C ALA A 77 9.19 -19.00 2.69
N LYS A 78 8.19 -18.64 1.88
CA LYS A 78 8.31 -18.44 0.42
C LYS A 78 8.69 -17.01 0.02
N SER A 79 8.79 -16.11 0.99
CA SER A 79 9.11 -14.71 0.73
C SER A 79 10.62 -14.54 0.47
N PRO A 80 11.03 -13.75 -0.54
CA PRO A 80 12.44 -13.38 -0.72
C PRO A 80 12.98 -12.61 0.50
N ASN A 81 12.11 -11.89 1.20
CA ASN A 81 12.44 -11.12 2.41
C ASN A 81 12.46 -11.94 3.71
N LYS A 82 12.39 -13.27 3.67
CA LYS A 82 12.31 -14.11 4.87
C LYS A 82 13.46 -13.80 5.85
N GLY A 83 13.12 -13.53 7.10
CA GLY A 83 14.07 -13.20 8.16
C GLY A 83 14.34 -11.70 8.31
N ASN A 84 14.11 -10.90 7.26
CA ASN A 84 14.32 -9.46 7.26
C ASN A 84 13.17 -8.72 7.98
N LYS A 85 13.47 -7.47 8.36
CA LYS A 85 12.45 -6.50 8.78
C LYS A 85 12.16 -5.58 7.59
N ILE A 86 10.90 -5.44 7.23
CA ILE A 86 10.47 -4.60 6.10
C ILE A 86 9.39 -3.62 6.54
N ASN A 87 9.32 -2.48 5.86
CA ASN A 87 8.17 -1.57 5.96
C ASN A 87 7.03 -2.12 5.11
N VAL A 88 5.85 -2.17 5.69
CA VAL A 88 4.61 -2.58 5.00
C VAL A 88 3.51 -1.56 5.22
N TYR A 89 2.58 -1.50 4.27
CA TYR A 89 1.45 -0.57 4.27
C TYR A 89 0.15 -1.37 4.28
N LYS A 90 -0.84 -0.97 5.06
CA LYS A 90 -2.12 -1.69 5.09
C LYS A 90 -2.79 -1.60 3.73
N ALA A 91 -3.27 -2.74 3.22
CA ALA A 91 -3.94 -2.79 1.92
C ALA A 91 -5.08 -1.78 1.83
N LYS A 92 -5.94 -1.73 2.85
CA LYS A 92 -7.05 -0.77 2.93
C LYS A 92 -6.63 0.71 2.84
N ASP A 93 -5.45 1.07 3.33
CA ASP A 93 -5.00 2.47 3.32
C ASP A 93 -4.50 2.82 1.91
N VAL A 94 -3.81 1.88 1.24
CA VAL A 94 -3.38 2.02 -0.15
C VAL A 94 -4.58 2.04 -1.11
N GLU A 95 -5.57 1.17 -0.91
CA GLU A 95 -6.81 1.14 -1.67
C GLU A 95 -7.61 2.45 -1.53
N ALA A 96 -7.70 3.00 -0.31
CA ALA A 96 -8.35 4.30 -0.07
C ALA A 96 -7.64 5.42 -0.86
N LEU A 97 -6.32 5.40 -0.92
CA LEU A 97 -5.55 6.35 -1.71
C LEU A 97 -5.82 6.20 -3.21
N MET A 98 -5.78 4.97 -3.74
CA MET A 98 -6.14 4.69 -5.13
C MET A 98 -7.54 5.19 -5.47
N PHE A 99 -8.52 4.91 -4.61
CA PHE A 99 -9.89 5.36 -4.80
C PHE A 99 -10.01 6.88 -4.78
N ALA A 100 -9.28 7.57 -3.89
CA ALA A 100 -9.26 9.02 -3.86
C ALA A 100 -8.69 9.62 -5.16
N TYR A 101 -7.60 9.06 -5.69
CA TYR A 101 -7.04 9.47 -6.99
C TYR A 101 -8.04 9.24 -8.13
N ALA A 102 -8.66 8.05 -8.17
CA ALA A 102 -9.67 7.72 -9.18
C ALA A 102 -10.88 8.68 -9.11
N ARG A 103 -11.30 9.09 -7.91
CA ARG A 103 -12.41 10.06 -7.75
C ARG A 103 -12.02 11.48 -8.12
N ALA A 104 -10.82 11.92 -7.74
CA ALA A 104 -10.36 13.28 -8.01
C ALA A 104 -10.05 13.52 -9.49
N PHE A 105 -9.51 12.51 -10.20
CA PHE A 105 -8.98 12.69 -11.56
C PHE A 105 -9.55 11.74 -12.61
N GLY A 106 -10.23 10.66 -12.20
CA GLY A 106 -10.76 9.63 -13.09
C GLY A 106 -12.03 10.01 -13.85
N GLY A 107 -12.48 11.27 -13.78
CA GLY A 107 -13.50 11.80 -14.68
C GLY A 107 -14.87 11.10 -14.58
N LEU A 108 -15.48 11.05 -13.39
CA LEU A 108 -16.95 11.03 -13.34
C LEU A 108 -17.44 12.45 -13.61
N ARG A 109 -17.54 12.81 -14.90
CA ARG A 109 -18.48 13.85 -15.35
C ARG A 109 -19.85 13.43 -14.84
N THR A 110 -20.29 14.05 -13.75
CA THR A 110 -21.71 14.10 -13.43
C THR A 110 -22.31 15.09 -14.43
N HIS A 111 -23.09 14.54 -15.37
CA HIS A 111 -24.04 15.33 -16.15
C HIS A 111 -25.12 15.89 -15.24
#